data_AF-A0A4R0YWT9-F1
#
_entry.id   AF-A0A4R0YWT9-F1
#
_cell.length_a   1.000
_cell.length_b   1.000
_cell.length_c   1.000
_cell.angle_alpha   90.00
_cell.angle_beta   90.00
_cell.angle_gamma   90.00
#
_symmetry.space_group_name_H-M   'P 1'
#
loop_
_entity.id
_entity.type
_entity.pdbx_description
1 polymer ?
#
loop_
_entity_poly.entity_id
_entity_poly.type
_entity_poly.pdbx_seq_one_letter_code
_entity_poly.pdbx_strand_id
1 'polypeptide(L)'
;NQDSLITRPIAVNILLELYKTADRVVEDASAITLPTQLFISGNDHVVHAKPQHLFYERLNTSIKEKHVLPGFYHDTLGEKDRVIPINKMRSFIETLFAQPLYQHDYQHEDTWSHSADVYRALQTPLPKYCPKRLYYKVLSRSMST
;
A
#
# COMPACT_ATOMS: atom_id res chain seq x y z
N ASN A 1 14.25 33.20 15.91
CA ASN A 1 14.05 31.75 16.19
C ASN A 1 15.37 31.03 16.29
N GLN A 2 15.95 30.96 17.49
CA GLN A 2 17.17 30.19 17.83
C GLN A 2 16.87 29.28 19.05
N ASP A 3 15.62 28.83 19.16
CA ASP A 3 15.22 27.94 20.24
C ASP A 3 15.86 26.57 20.01
N SER A 4 16.74 26.16 20.92
CA SER A 4 17.49 24.90 20.86
C SER A 4 16.62 23.66 21.06
N LEU A 5 15.37 23.83 21.53
CA LEU A 5 14.40 22.75 21.69
C LEU A 5 13.52 22.56 20.45
N ILE A 6 13.52 23.52 19.52
CA ILE A 6 12.82 23.39 18.25
C ILE A 6 13.65 22.53 17.31
N THR A 7 13.17 21.31 17.05
CA THR A 7 13.75 20.43 16.04
C THR A 7 13.57 21.05 14.65
N ARG A 8 14.62 21.00 13.84
CA ARG A 8 14.63 21.54 12.47
C ARG A 8 13.49 20.95 11.63
N PRO A 9 12.94 21.71 10.66
CA PRO A 9 11.90 21.18 9.78
C PRO A 9 12.34 19.89 9.11
N ILE A 10 11.40 18.94 8.97
CA ILE A 10 11.61 17.68 8.24
C ILE A 10 12.20 18.03 6.88
N ALA A 11 13.32 17.40 6.53
CA ALA A 11 13.98 17.68 5.27
C ALA A 11 13.02 17.36 4.11
N VAL A 12 12.87 18.29 3.16
CA VAL A 12 11.87 18.20 2.08
C VAL A 12 12.02 16.91 1.27
N ASN A 13 13.25 16.45 1.07
CA ASN A 13 13.52 15.17 0.42
C ASN A 13 12.87 13.98 1.16
N ILE A 14 12.82 13.98 2.49
CA ILE A 14 12.16 12.93 3.27
C ILE A 14 10.65 12.91 2.97
N LEU A 15 10.00 14.08 2.89
CA LEU A 15 8.58 14.16 2.55
C LEU A 15 8.29 13.63 1.13
N LEU A 16 9.16 13.96 0.17
CA LEU A 16 9.03 13.45 -1.20
C LEU A 16 9.25 11.94 -1.28
N GLU A 17 10.23 11.41 -0.56
CA GLU A 17 10.50 9.97 -0.52
C GLU A 17 9.40 9.21 0.21
N LEU A 18 8.79 9.78 1.26
CA LEU A 18 7.61 9.22 1.92
C LEU A 18 6.44 9.09 0.93
N TYR A 19 6.18 10.12 0.11
CA TYR A 19 5.12 10.08 -0.89
C TYR A 19 5.37 9.00 -1.94
N LYS A 20 6.57 8.95 -2.54
CA LYS A 20 6.95 7.91 -3.50
C LYS A 20 6.86 6.50 -2.91
N THR A 21 7.25 6.36 -1.64
CA THR A 21 7.18 5.08 -0.93
C THR A 21 5.73 4.68 -0.70
N ALA A 22 4.85 5.61 -0.34
CA ALA A 22 3.43 5.36 -0.19
C ALA A 22 2.80 4.88 -1.51
N ASP A 23 3.10 5.53 -2.64
CA ASP A 23 2.62 5.08 -3.96
C ASP A 23 3.02 3.63 -4.24
N ARG A 24 4.28 3.28 -4.00
CA ARG A 24 4.79 1.90 -4.16
C ARG A 24 4.09 0.91 -3.24
N VAL A 25 3.87 1.27 -1.98
CA VAL A 25 3.17 0.42 -1.01
C VAL A 25 1.72 0.16 -1.45
N VAL A 26 1.05 1.15 -2.03
CA VAL A 26 -0.32 1.01 -2.55
C VAL A 26 -0.34 0.20 -3.84
N GLU A 27 0.65 0.35 -4.72
CA GLU A 27 0.81 -0.43 -5.94
C GLU A 27 1.06 -1.92 -5.65
N ASP A 28 1.96 -2.23 -4.72
CA ASP A 28 2.33 -3.60 -4.35
C ASP A 28 1.58 -4.14 -3.12
N ALA A 29 0.43 -3.55 -2.76
CA ALA A 29 -0.34 -3.97 -1.59
C ALA A 29 -0.78 -5.46 -1.64
N SER A 30 -0.83 -6.07 -2.82
CA SER A 30 -1.07 -7.51 -3.00
C SER A 30 0.03 -8.39 -2.41
N ALA A 31 1.21 -7.84 -2.10
CA ALA A 31 2.25 -8.59 -1.39
C ALA A 31 1.93 -8.79 0.10
N ILE A 32 0.96 -8.03 0.64
CA ILE A 32 0.54 -8.13 2.04
C ILE A 32 -0.53 -9.22 2.16
N THR A 33 -0.15 -10.34 2.76
CA THR A 33 -1.01 -11.51 2.95
C THR A 33 -1.56 -11.66 4.36
N LEU A 34 -1.02 -10.89 5.30
CA LEU A 34 -1.40 -10.94 6.71
C LEU A 34 -2.80 -10.34 6.95
N PRO A 35 -3.53 -10.83 7.97
CA PRO A 35 -4.76 -10.20 8.41
C PRO A 35 -4.57 -8.71 8.68
N THR A 36 -5.40 -7.86 8.07
CA THR A 36 -5.18 -6.41 8.07
C THR A 36 -6.47 -5.66 8.37
N GLN A 37 -6.44 -4.79 9.39
CA GLN A 37 -7.51 -3.85 9.68
C GLN A 37 -7.05 -2.43 9.31
N LEU A 38 -7.87 -1.71 8.54
CA LEU A 38 -7.59 -0.35 8.07
C LEU A 38 -8.63 0.63 8.62
N PHE A 39 -8.15 1.71 9.24
CA PHE A 39 -8.96 2.85 9.62
C PHE A 39 -8.70 4.03 8.68
N ILE A 40 -9.77 4.71 8.27
CA ILE A 40 -9.70 5.90 7.42
C ILE A 40 -10.48 7.01 8.13
N SER A 41 -9.78 8.08 8.48
CA SER A 41 -10.41 9.27 9.06
C SER A 41 -11.30 9.99 8.03
N GLY A 42 -12.57 10.22 8.39
CA GLY A 42 -13.56 10.78 7.47
C GLY A 42 -13.38 12.26 7.18
N ASN A 43 -12.82 13.02 8.13
CA ASN A 43 -12.52 14.45 8.00
C ASN A 43 -11.00 14.68 7.95
N ASP A 44 -10.26 13.81 7.27
CA ASP A 44 -8.82 13.96 7.09
C ASP A 44 -8.51 15.04 6.03
N HIS A 45 -7.72 16.03 6.40
CA HIS A 45 -7.25 17.11 5.54
C HIS A 45 -5.75 17.04 5.22
N VAL A 46 -5.05 16.05 5.78
CA VAL A 46 -3.60 15.86 5.63
C VAL A 46 -3.31 14.86 4.51
N VAL A 47 -4.09 13.77 4.42
CA VAL A 47 -3.90 12.73 3.41
C VAL A 47 -5.18 12.44 2.62
N HIS A 48 -5.00 11.94 1.39
CA HIS A 48 -6.13 11.57 0.54
C HIS A 48 -6.72 10.21 0.92
N ALA A 49 -8.04 10.07 0.87
CA ALA A 49 -8.74 8.80 1.13
C ALA A 49 -8.59 7.78 -0.01
N LYS A 50 -8.46 8.24 -1.26
CA LYS A 50 -8.42 7.37 -2.45
C LYS A 50 -7.27 6.32 -2.39
N PRO A 51 -6.01 6.69 -2.10
CA PRO A 51 -4.93 5.70 -1.94
C PRO A 51 -5.20 4.66 -0.85
N GLN A 52 -5.85 5.04 0.25
CA GLN A 52 -6.18 4.13 1.36
C GLN A 52 -7.24 3.10 0.94
N HIS A 53 -8.25 3.51 0.16
CA HIS A 53 -9.22 2.58 -0.41
C HIS A 53 -8.57 1.61 -1.42
N LEU A 54 -7.73 2.13 -2.31
CA LEU A 54 -6.99 1.29 -3.28
C LEU A 54 -6.06 0.30 -2.58
N PHE A 55 -5.38 0.74 -1.51
CA PHE A 55 -4.57 -0.15 -0.66
C PHE A 55 -5.40 -1.33 -0.16
N TYR A 56 -6.55 -1.06 0.48
CA TYR A 56 -7.43 -2.10 1.01
C TYR A 56 -7.95 -3.06 -0.07
N GLU A 57 -8.35 -2.52 -1.21
CA GLU A 57 -8.84 -3.31 -2.35
C GLU A 57 -7.78 -4.29 -2.86
N ARG A 58 -6.53 -3.85 -2.93
CA ARG A 58 -5.40 -4.62 -3.44
C ARG A 58 -4.80 -5.63 -2.45
N LEU A 59 -5.06 -5.53 -1.15
CA LEU A 59 -4.57 -6.49 -0.14
C LEU A 59 -4.90 -7.94 -0.51
N ASN A 60 -3.90 -8.83 -0.48
CA ASN A 60 -4.05 -10.26 -0.76
C ASN A 60 -4.28 -11.07 0.52
N THR A 61 -5.34 -10.71 1.24
CA THR A 61 -5.78 -11.46 2.41
C THR A 61 -7.29 -11.55 2.41
N SER A 62 -7.82 -12.71 2.81
CA SER A 62 -9.25 -12.90 3.04
C SER A 62 -9.70 -12.32 4.38
N ILE A 63 -8.77 -12.10 5.32
CA ILE A 63 -9.05 -11.58 6.66
C ILE A 63 -8.70 -10.09 6.69
N LYS A 64 -9.59 -9.26 6.14
CA LYS A 64 -9.40 -7.80 6.12
C LYS A 64 -10.64 -7.01 6.47
N GLU A 65 -10.46 -5.96 7.26
CA GLU A 65 -11.52 -5.06 7.71
C GLU A 65 -11.18 -3.61 7.36
N LYS A 66 -12.18 -2.83 6.92
CA LYS A 66 -12.03 -1.39 6.65
C LYS A 66 -13.08 -0.60 7.40
N HIS A 67 -12.66 0.47 8.07
CA HIS A 67 -13.54 1.36 8.80
C HIS A 67 -13.28 2.81 8.42
N VAL A 68 -14.27 3.45 7.79
CA VAL A 68 -14.28 4.90 7.61
C VAL A 68 -14.92 5.52 8.85
N LEU A 69 -14.20 6.40 9.53
CA LEU A 69 -14.59 6.99 10.80
C LEU A 69 -15.09 8.43 10.58
N PRO A 70 -16.41 8.66 10.47
CA PRO A 70 -16.94 9.99 10.20
C PRO A 70 -16.61 10.94 11.35
N GLY A 71 -16.21 12.17 11.02
CA GLY A 71 -15.86 13.19 12.01
C GLY A 71 -14.45 13.08 12.61
N PHE A 72 -13.72 11.99 12.36
CA PHE A 72 -12.33 11.85 12.81
C PHE A 72 -11.39 12.65 11.92
N TYR A 73 -10.43 13.37 12.53
CA TYR A 73 -9.32 14.02 11.83
C TYR A 73 -8.12 13.06 11.70
N HIS A 74 -7.02 13.56 11.15
CA HIS A 74 -5.83 12.77 10.78
C HIS A 74 -5.28 11.90 11.92
N ASP A 75 -5.23 12.43 13.15
CA ASP A 75 -4.78 11.66 14.31
C ASP A 75 -5.92 10.80 14.89
N THR A 76 -6.28 9.74 14.16
CA THR A 76 -7.41 8.85 14.49
C THR A 76 -7.42 8.37 15.95
N LEU A 77 -6.23 8.13 16.54
CA LEU A 77 -6.10 7.61 17.91
C LEU A 77 -5.93 8.72 18.95
N GLY A 78 -5.60 9.94 18.54
CA GLY A 78 -5.62 11.15 19.37
C GLY A 78 -7.02 11.74 19.57
N GLU A 79 -7.98 11.41 18.69
CA GLU A 79 -9.34 11.96 18.73
C GLU A 79 -10.11 11.69 20.04
N LYS A 80 -11.09 12.57 20.32
CA LYS A 80 -11.96 12.47 21.51
C LYS A 80 -12.65 11.11 21.60
N ASP A 81 -13.16 10.62 20.47
CA ASP A 81 -13.92 9.37 20.39
C ASP A 81 -13.04 8.16 20.01
N ARG A 82 -11.71 8.21 20.26
CA ARG A 82 -10.74 7.12 20.00
C ARG A 82 -11.13 5.75 20.57
N VAL A 83 -12.04 5.70 21.53
CA VAL A 83 -12.63 4.45 22.03
C VAL A 83 -13.27 3.63 20.91
N ILE A 84 -13.79 4.27 19.86
CA ILE A 84 -14.41 3.61 18.70
C ILE A 84 -13.39 2.76 17.92
N PRO A 85 -12.30 3.33 17.35
CA PRO A 85 -11.27 2.52 16.70
C PRO A 85 -10.59 1.55 17.66
N ILE A 86 -10.36 1.93 18.93
CA ILE A 86 -9.75 1.04 19.93
C ILE A 86 -10.57 -0.23 20.18
N ASN A 87 -11.89 -0.10 20.31
CA ASN A 87 -12.76 -1.27 20.49
C ASN A 87 -12.75 -2.16 19.24
N LYS A 88 -12.72 -1.59 18.04
CA LYS A 88 -12.60 -2.34 16.78
C LYS A 88 -11.28 -3.09 16.66
N MET A 89 -10.17 -2.44 17.04
CA MET A 89 -8.85 -3.09 17.12
C MET A 89 -8.87 -4.25 18.10
N ARG A 90 -9.43 -4.04 19.30
CA ARG A 90 -9.56 -5.11 20.30
C ARG A 90 -10.32 -6.30 19.75
N SER A 91 -11.52 -6.09 19.20
CA SER A 91 -12.34 -7.18 18.66
C SER A 91 -11.66 -7.93 17.52
N PHE A 92 -10.98 -7.21 16.62
CA PHE A 92 -10.21 -7.83 15.53
C PHE A 92 -9.07 -8.71 16.07
N ILE A 93 -8.26 -8.17 16.98
CA ILE A 93 -7.15 -8.90 17.60
C ILE A 93 -7.65 -10.11 18.36
N GLU A 94 -8.66 -9.95 19.24
CA GLU A 94 -9.23 -11.07 20.00
C GLU A 94 -9.77 -12.17 19.09
N THR A 95 -10.43 -11.80 17.98
CA THR A 95 -10.93 -12.76 16.98
C THR A 95 -9.79 -13.53 16.32
N LEU A 96 -8.70 -12.85 15.94
CA LEU A 96 -7.52 -13.51 15.35
C LEU A 96 -6.86 -14.47 16.32
N PHE A 97 -6.70 -14.08 17.59
CA PHE A 97 -6.06 -14.93 18.61
C PHE A 97 -6.95 -16.08 19.10
N ALA A 98 -8.26 -16.00 18.89
CA ALA A 98 -9.19 -17.10 19.15
C ALA A 98 -9.19 -18.18 18.04
N GLN A 99 -8.59 -17.89 16.88
CA GLN A 99 -8.50 -18.78 15.74
C GLN A 99 -7.11 -19.40 15.63
N PRO A 100 -6.95 -20.54 14.91
CA PRO A 100 -5.63 -21.04 14.55
C PRO A 100 -4.82 -19.96 13.80
N LEU A 101 -3.50 -19.98 13.98
CA LEU A 101 -2.61 -19.04 13.29
C LEU A 101 -2.88 -19.07 11.78
N TYR A 102 -3.26 -17.91 11.24
CA TYR A 102 -3.49 -17.77 9.81
C TYR A 102 -2.19 -18.04 9.03
N GLN A 103 -2.27 -18.93 8.05
CA GLN A 103 -1.23 -19.22 7.09
C GLN A 103 -1.78 -18.94 5.70
N HIS A 104 -1.13 -18.05 4.97
CA HIS A 104 -1.49 -17.79 3.58
C HIS A 104 -1.01 -18.96 2.72
N ASP A 105 -1.88 -19.45 1.84
CA ASP A 105 -1.56 -20.51 0.89
C ASP A 105 -0.94 -19.92 -0.38
N TYR A 106 0.34 -20.17 -0.59
CA TYR A 106 1.08 -19.67 -1.76
C TYR A 106 1.09 -20.64 -2.94
N GLN A 107 0.42 -21.80 -2.87
CA GLN A 107 0.55 -22.89 -3.85
C GLN A 107 0.29 -22.46 -5.30
N HIS A 108 -0.53 -21.44 -5.51
CA HIS A 108 -0.97 -20.99 -6.83
C HIS A 108 -0.56 -19.54 -7.15
N GLU A 109 0.24 -18.90 -6.30
CA GLU A 109 0.61 -17.48 -6.45
C GLU A 109 1.57 -17.23 -7.62
N ASP A 110 2.30 -18.23 -8.08
CA ASP A 110 3.15 -18.14 -9.27
C ASP A 110 2.35 -18.04 -10.58
N THR A 111 1.10 -18.50 -10.55
CA THR A 111 0.21 -18.57 -11.72
C THR A 111 -0.95 -17.58 -11.63
N TRP A 112 -1.58 -17.50 -10.45
CA TRP A 112 -2.80 -16.75 -10.18
C TRP A 112 -2.59 -15.69 -9.10
N SER A 113 -1.77 -14.68 -9.39
CA SER A 113 -1.56 -13.53 -8.52
C SER A 113 -1.32 -12.25 -9.30
N HIS A 114 -1.40 -11.11 -8.61
CA HIS A 114 -0.98 -9.82 -9.16
C HIS A 114 0.48 -9.85 -9.63
N SER A 115 1.38 -10.46 -8.87
CA SER A 115 2.79 -10.57 -9.25
C SER A 115 2.99 -11.42 -10.50
N ALA A 116 2.22 -12.52 -10.63
CA ALA A 116 2.20 -13.33 -11.84
C ALA A 116 1.63 -12.56 -13.05
N ASP A 117 0.58 -11.76 -12.86
CA ASP A 117 0.03 -10.86 -13.88
C ASP A 117 1.06 -9.81 -14.33
N VAL A 118 1.76 -9.17 -13.38
CA VAL A 118 2.83 -8.20 -13.66
C VAL A 118 3.96 -8.85 -14.45
N TYR A 119 4.39 -10.05 -14.03
CA TYR A 119 5.42 -10.81 -14.75
C TYR A 119 4.99 -11.11 -16.18
N ARG A 120 3.76 -11.61 -16.39
CA ARG A 120 3.20 -11.86 -17.72
C ARG A 120 3.13 -10.59 -18.56
N ALA A 121 2.73 -9.47 -17.97
CA ALA A 121 2.69 -8.18 -18.66
C ALA A 121 4.10 -7.74 -19.12
N LEU A 122 5.13 -7.91 -18.29
CA LEU A 122 6.53 -7.59 -18.63
C LEU A 122 7.09 -8.48 -19.74
N GLN A 123 6.60 -9.71 -19.89
CA GLN A 123 6.97 -10.60 -20.99
C GLN A 123 6.32 -10.20 -22.33
N THR A 124 5.26 -9.38 -22.33
CA THR A 124 4.59 -9.01 -23.58
C THR A 124 5.50 -8.12 -24.44
N PRO A 125 5.68 -8.45 -25.74
CA PRO A 125 6.49 -7.62 -26.61
C PRO A 125 5.81 -6.27 -26.85
N LEU A 126 6.60 -5.20 -26.87
CA LEU A 126 6.09 -3.86 -27.17
C LEU A 126 5.31 -3.83 -28.51
N PRO A 127 4.29 -2.98 -28.66
CA PRO A 127 3.55 -2.81 -29.91
C PRO A 127 4.47 -2.56 -31.12
N LYS A 128 4.09 -3.07 -32.30
CA LYS A 128 4.92 -3.03 -33.52
C LYS A 128 5.38 -1.62 -33.89
N TYR A 129 4.52 -0.63 -33.67
CA TYR A 129 4.75 0.77 -34.05
C TYR A 129 5.15 1.67 -32.87
N CYS A 130 5.78 1.12 -31.83
CA CYS A 130 6.23 1.90 -30.67
C CYS A 130 7.70 2.36 -30.83
N PRO A 131 8.02 3.66 -30.65
CA PRO A 131 9.40 4.17 -30.70
C PRO A 131 10.35 3.45 -29.73
N LYS A 132 9.88 3.10 -28.52
CA LYS A 132 10.66 2.33 -27.55
C LYS A 132 11.06 0.95 -28.11
N ARG A 133 10.20 0.30 -28.90
CA ARG A 133 10.51 -1.01 -29.51
C ARG A 133 11.66 -0.91 -30.51
N LEU A 134 11.69 0.16 -31.30
CA LEU A 134 12.79 0.42 -32.25
C LEU A 134 14.09 0.67 -31.50
N TYR A 135 14.05 1.53 -30.48
CA TYR A 135 15.19 1.81 -29.60
C TYR A 135 15.78 0.52 -29.01
N TYR A 136 14.96 -0.32 -28.35
CA TYR A 136 15.45 -1.56 -27.75
C TYR A 136 15.97 -2.56 -28.79
N LYS A 137 15.40 -2.63 -29.99
CA LYS A 137 15.91 -3.47 -31.08
C LYS A 137 17.28 -3.02 -31.60
N VAL A 138 17.52 -1.71 -31.68
CA VAL A 138 18.83 -1.17 -32.08
C VAL A 138 19.85 -1.44 -30.98
N LEU A 139 19.50 -1.18 -29.72
CA LEU A 139 20.35 -1.44 -28.56
C LEU A 139 20.74 -2.92 -28.46
N SER A 140 19.78 -3.85 -28.57
CA SER A 140 20.05 -5.29 -28.48
C SER A 140 20.97 -5.77 -29.60
N ARG A 141 20.83 -5.21 -30.82
CA ARG A 141 21.72 -5.51 -31.95
C ARG A 141 23.14 -5.01 -31.71
N SER A 142 23.30 -3.79 -31.18
CA SER A 142 24.60 -3.21 -30.83
C SER A 142 25.32 -3.96 -29.71
N MET A 143 24.59 -4.63 -28.81
CA MET A 143 25.17 -5.46 -27.75
C MET A 143 25.49 -6.89 -28.21
N SER A 144 24.97 -7.30 -29.38
CA SER A 144 25.18 -8.63 -29.96
C SER A 144 26.33 -8.64 -31.00
N THR A 145 26.94 -7.48 -31.25
CA THR A 145 28.15 -7.27 -32.06
C THR A 145 29.33 -7.00 -31.17
#